data_AF-C6BL15-F1
#
_entry.id   AF-C6BL15-F1
#
_cell.length_a   1.000
_cell.length_b   1.000
_cell.length_c   1.000
_cell.angle_alpha   90.00
_cell.angle_beta   90.00
_cell.angle_gamma   90.00
#
_symmetry.space_group_name_H-M   'P 1'
#
loop_
_entity.id
_entity.type
_entity.pdbx_description
1 polymer ?
#
loop_
_entity_poly.entity_id
_entity_poly.type
_entity_poly.pdbx_seq_one_letter_code
_entity_poly.pdbx_strand_id
1 'polypeptide(L)'
;MQKCQAFIPTAIQIEQGGYFKQLTPADAACEVHDGNPQGYGAIWLTILGEPYFTISFWHYASSNIELGWVLPVLNPADGPVPSPALGAIVPSKIRGVSTVHYSTATLKAVVKSSSGTAVAGAQVLISIDVTPLSGYHNHASATRPKGILSTDTIPISFQKIQIPGTTDANGEFKFYFTATDFAAEHKITASCTDQTCNQQGKNTVVVRVPGLVPLAENMHLYILRGASSTHQSNHNFTSAAQNSLVELATRFRDENGGTLLLVNDGSLPMGGLYDFTNNWANPHKAHRRGVVVDINNFTTRNTAFENLCKDLGIFPSWEGGSHPHYHLWLIGQDA
;
A
#
# COMPACT_ATOMS: atom_id res chain seq x y z
N MET A 1 -18.44 26.86 22.89
CA MET A 1 -17.18 26.95 22.12
C MET A 1 -16.00 26.71 23.05
N GLN A 2 -15.46 25.49 23.05
CA GLN A 2 -14.24 25.15 23.79
C GLN A 2 -13.04 25.36 22.84
N LYS A 3 -12.02 26.12 23.25
CA LYS A 3 -10.83 26.34 22.43
C LYS A 3 -9.94 25.08 22.48
N CYS A 4 -9.83 24.36 21.37
CA CYS A 4 -8.87 23.27 21.20
C CYS A 4 -7.45 23.83 21.00
N GLN A 5 -6.80 24.27 22.08
CA GLN A 5 -5.38 24.67 22.05
C GLN A 5 -4.41 23.47 21.97
N ALA A 6 -4.90 22.23 22.05
CA ALA A 6 -4.05 21.05 22.29
C ALA A 6 -3.68 20.21 21.06
N PHE A 7 -4.17 20.50 19.85
CA PHE A 7 -4.08 19.55 18.72
C PHE A 7 -3.27 20.00 17.50
N ILE A 8 -2.56 21.12 17.57
CA ILE A 8 -1.62 21.52 16.49
C ILE A 8 -0.21 21.54 17.08
N PRO A 9 0.51 20.40 17.10
CA PRO A 9 1.92 20.42 17.44
C PRO A 9 2.65 20.98 16.21
N THR A 10 3.02 22.26 16.30
CA THR A 10 3.87 23.01 15.35
C THR A 10 3.31 23.28 13.96
N ALA A 11 3.74 24.42 13.41
CA ALA A 11 3.20 25.03 12.20
C ALA A 11 3.24 24.09 10.98
N ILE A 12 2.14 24.05 10.23
CA ILE A 12 2.05 23.33 8.96
C ILE A 12 2.45 24.32 7.85
N GLN A 13 3.42 23.94 7.02
CA GLN A 13 3.72 24.65 5.78
C GLN A 13 2.96 24.00 4.63
N ILE A 14 2.22 24.80 3.89
CA ILE A 14 1.54 24.39 2.66
C ILE A 14 2.14 25.19 1.52
N GLU A 15 2.53 24.52 0.44
CA GLU A 15 3.06 25.16 -0.76
C GLU A 15 1.95 25.26 -1.82
N GLN A 16 1.67 26.49 -2.28
CA GLN A 16 0.75 26.74 -3.38
C GLN A 16 1.38 27.75 -4.34
N GLY A 17 1.64 27.33 -5.58
CA GLY A 17 2.13 28.23 -6.63
C GLY A 17 3.46 28.93 -6.31
N GLY A 18 4.33 28.33 -5.50
CA GLY A 18 5.62 28.90 -5.09
C GLY A 18 5.59 29.84 -3.90
N TYR A 19 4.44 29.97 -3.21
CA TYR A 19 4.32 30.72 -1.96
C TYR A 19 4.22 29.78 -0.75
N PHE A 20 4.99 30.09 0.29
CA PHE A 20 4.94 29.41 1.59
C PHE A 20 4.10 30.24 2.55
N LYS A 21 3.01 29.67 3.08
CA LYS A 21 2.31 30.22 4.23
C LYS A 21 2.49 29.31 5.43
N GLN A 22 3.04 29.85 6.50
CA GLN A 22 3.12 29.18 7.79
C GLN A 22 1.78 29.38 8.52
N LEU A 23 1.02 28.30 8.72
CA LEU A 23 -0.23 28.36 9.49
C LEU A 23 0.07 28.25 10.98
N THR A 24 -0.47 29.18 11.76
CA THR A 24 -0.39 29.20 13.22
C THR A 24 -1.70 28.71 13.83
N PRO A 25 -1.73 28.33 15.12
CA PRO A 25 -2.98 27.99 15.81
C PRO A 25 -4.05 29.09 15.79
N ALA A 26 -3.68 30.35 15.48
CA ALA A 26 -4.64 31.45 15.35
C ALA A 26 -5.40 31.44 14.01
N ASP A 27 -4.89 30.73 12.99
CA ASP A 27 -5.48 30.65 11.66
C ASP A 27 -6.55 29.54 11.53
N ALA A 28 -6.73 28.71 12.57
CA ALA A 28 -7.66 27.58 12.56
C ALA A 28 -8.92 27.89 13.39
N ALA A 29 -10.08 27.91 12.73
CA ALA A 29 -11.38 27.80 13.40
C ALA A 29 -11.81 26.32 13.33
N CYS A 30 -12.04 25.68 14.48
CA CYS A 30 -12.56 24.32 14.56
C CYS A 30 -14.01 24.35 15.05
N GLU A 31 -14.94 23.79 14.28
CA GLU A 31 -16.26 23.40 14.76
C GLU A 31 -16.31 21.88 14.94
N VAL A 32 -16.64 21.44 16.16
CA VAL A 32 -16.86 20.02 16.48
C VAL A 32 -18.37 19.78 16.44
N HIS A 33 -18.83 18.94 15.51
CA HIS A 33 -20.21 18.47 15.49
C HIS A 33 -20.33 17.16 16.25
N ASP A 34 -20.70 17.22 17.51
CA ASP A 34 -21.01 16.05 18.33
C ASP A 34 -22.39 15.50 17.93
N GLY A 35 -22.40 14.55 16.99
CA GLY A 35 -23.64 13.94 16.50
C GLY A 35 -23.57 12.44 16.21
N ASN A 36 -22.45 11.75 16.45
CA ASN A 36 -22.33 10.32 16.16
C ASN A 36 -21.88 9.54 17.42
N PRO A 37 -22.67 8.55 17.90
CA PRO A 37 -22.34 7.76 19.11
C PRO A 37 -21.10 6.87 18.97
N GLN A 38 -20.42 6.84 17.81
CA GLN A 38 -19.20 6.07 17.58
C GLN A 38 -17.89 6.87 17.78
N GLY A 39 -17.95 8.12 18.24
CA GLY A 39 -16.74 8.87 18.64
C GLY A 39 -15.89 9.39 17.48
N TYR A 40 -16.50 9.65 16.31
CA TYR A 40 -15.82 10.27 15.17
C TYR A 40 -15.90 11.79 15.26
N GLY A 41 -14.73 12.45 15.31
CA GLY A 41 -14.62 13.90 15.11
C GLY A 41 -14.11 14.19 13.70
N ALA A 42 -14.83 15.00 12.94
CA ALA A 42 -14.31 15.65 11.74
C ALA A 42 -13.79 17.05 12.12
N ILE A 43 -12.57 17.40 11.69
CA ILE A 43 -12.06 18.76 11.84
C ILE A 43 -12.30 19.48 10.52
N TRP A 44 -13.11 20.54 10.58
CA TRP A 44 -13.30 21.45 9.46
C TRP A 44 -12.29 22.58 9.56
N LEU A 45 -11.46 22.74 8.54
CA LEU A 45 -10.56 23.88 8.39
C LEU A 45 -11.16 24.83 7.36
N THR A 46 -11.83 25.88 7.82
CA THR A 46 -12.28 26.97 6.96
C THR A 46 -11.18 28.02 6.87
N ILE A 47 -10.47 28.05 5.74
CA ILE A 47 -9.56 29.15 5.43
C ILE A 47 -10.42 30.28 4.87
N LEU A 48 -10.49 31.40 5.61
CA LEU A 48 -11.23 32.58 5.20
C LEU A 48 -10.60 33.15 3.91
N GLY A 49 -11.29 33.01 2.77
CA GLY A 49 -10.99 33.81 1.58
C GLY A 49 -11.34 33.23 0.21
N GLU A 50 -11.21 31.93 -0.05
CA GLU A 50 -11.42 31.35 -1.40
C GLU A 50 -11.87 29.87 -1.31
N PRO A 51 -12.58 29.33 -2.32
CA PRO A 51 -13.38 28.13 -2.14
C PRO A 51 -12.61 26.83 -2.45
N TYR A 52 -12.77 25.87 -1.52
CA TYR A 52 -12.56 24.42 -1.62
C TYR A 52 -11.14 23.85 -1.58
N PHE A 53 -10.72 23.43 -0.38
CA PHE A 53 -10.19 22.07 -0.20
C PHE A 53 -10.63 21.51 1.16
N THR A 54 -11.07 20.27 1.17
CA THR A 54 -11.39 19.51 2.39
C THR A 54 -10.20 18.61 2.69
N ILE A 55 -9.56 18.79 3.86
CA ILE A 55 -8.57 17.82 4.36
C ILE A 55 -9.25 17.04 5.47
N SER A 56 -9.65 15.81 5.18
CA SER A 56 -10.21 14.90 6.16
C SER A 56 -9.09 14.10 6.83
N PHE A 57 -8.84 14.34 8.11
CA PHE A 57 -7.95 13.49 8.90
C PHE A 57 -8.75 12.36 9.53
N TRP A 58 -8.41 11.11 9.20
CA TRP A 58 -8.92 9.93 9.89
C TRP A 58 -7.87 9.48 10.90
N HIS A 59 -8.16 9.62 12.19
CA HIS A 59 -7.29 9.10 13.24
C HIS A 59 -7.71 7.65 13.55
N TYR A 60 -6.95 6.68 13.04
CA TYR A 60 -6.99 5.32 13.56
C TYR A 60 -5.83 5.17 14.55
N ALA A 61 -6.14 4.77 15.78
CA ALA A 61 -5.14 4.45 16.79
C ALA A 61 -4.10 3.47 16.19
N SER A 62 -2.85 3.91 16.11
CA SER A 62 -1.73 3.12 15.63
C SER A 62 -1.46 1.95 16.57
N SER A 63 -1.62 0.71 16.10
CA SER A 63 -1.01 -0.44 16.76
C SER A 63 0.44 -0.57 16.29
N ASN A 64 1.39 -0.48 17.24
CA ASN A 64 2.79 -0.83 17.01
C ASN A 64 2.87 -2.28 16.50
N ILE A 65 3.51 -2.51 15.34
CA ILE A 65 3.86 -3.86 14.89
C ILE A 65 5.35 -4.03 15.17
N GLU A 66 5.66 -4.90 16.13
CA GLU A 66 7.03 -5.29 16.45
C GLU A 66 7.54 -6.33 15.44
N LEU A 67 8.56 -5.96 14.68
CA LEU A 67 9.41 -6.92 13.99
C LEU A 67 10.78 -6.91 14.69
N GLY A 68 11.12 -8.02 15.36
CA GLY A 68 12.42 -8.21 15.98
C GLY A 68 13.30 -9.13 15.13
N TRP A 69 14.52 -8.69 14.83
CA TRP A 69 15.60 -9.54 14.31
C TRP A 69 16.58 -9.89 15.42
N VAL A 70 17.38 -10.92 15.23
CA VAL A 70 18.57 -11.21 16.04
C VAL A 70 19.70 -11.47 15.08
N LEU A 71 20.80 -10.74 15.18
CA LEU A 71 22.04 -11.06 14.46
C LEU A 71 23.10 -11.49 15.48
N PRO A 72 23.62 -12.74 15.45
CA PRO A 72 24.78 -13.10 16.22
C PRO A 72 26.04 -12.59 15.52
N VAL A 73 26.88 -11.93 16.31
CA VAL A 73 28.28 -11.67 15.99
C VAL A 73 29.05 -12.97 16.19
N LEU A 74 29.74 -13.45 15.15
CA LEU A 74 30.74 -14.53 15.32
C LEU A 74 32.07 -13.89 15.71
N ASN A 75 32.59 -14.28 16.86
CA ASN A 75 33.95 -13.94 17.26
C ASN A 75 34.93 -14.88 16.54
N PRO A 76 35.96 -14.40 15.83
CA PRO A 76 36.92 -15.27 15.13
C PRO A 76 37.73 -16.21 16.04
N ALA A 77 37.65 -16.03 17.36
CA ALA A 77 38.39 -16.81 18.36
C ALA A 77 37.65 -18.06 18.87
N ASP A 78 36.37 -18.25 18.54
CA ASP A 78 35.58 -19.35 19.06
C ASP A 78 35.57 -20.51 18.05
N GLY A 79 36.27 -21.60 18.38
CA GLY A 79 36.30 -22.84 17.60
C GLY A 79 34.89 -23.47 17.43
N PRO A 80 34.76 -24.56 16.64
CA PRO A 80 33.45 -25.08 16.24
C PRO A 80 32.70 -25.67 17.44
N VAL A 81 31.63 -25.00 17.88
CA VAL A 81 30.71 -25.51 18.91
C VAL A 81 29.43 -26.06 18.24
N PRO A 82 28.90 -27.23 18.68
CA PRO A 82 27.75 -27.87 18.05
C PRO A 82 26.44 -27.14 18.33
N SER A 83 25.56 -27.14 17.33
CA SER A 83 24.21 -26.59 17.33
C SER A 83 23.30 -27.16 18.44
N PRO A 84 22.48 -26.30 19.08
CA PRO A 84 21.12 -26.68 19.42
C PRO A 84 20.08 -25.73 18.79
N ALA A 85 18.96 -26.35 18.41
CA ALA A 85 17.83 -25.84 17.65
C ALA A 85 17.29 -24.45 18.08
N LEU A 86 17.14 -23.56 17.09
CA LEU A 86 16.43 -22.28 17.23
C LEU A 86 14.93 -22.46 16.96
N GLY A 87 14.13 -21.92 17.88
CA GLY A 87 12.67 -21.97 17.89
C GLY A 87 11.99 -21.22 16.73
N ALA A 88 10.82 -21.73 16.37
CA ALA A 88 9.98 -21.25 15.28
C ALA A 88 9.27 -19.91 15.59
N ILE A 89 8.94 -19.13 14.54
CA ILE A 89 8.10 -17.92 14.64
C ILE A 89 7.00 -17.91 13.57
N VAL A 90 5.74 -17.89 14.02
CA VAL A 90 4.52 -17.70 13.22
C VAL A 90 4.21 -16.19 13.06
N PRO A 91 3.77 -15.67 11.90
CA PRO A 91 3.47 -14.23 11.72
C PRO A 91 2.11 -13.80 12.29
N SER A 92 2.05 -12.58 12.85
CA SER A 92 0.81 -11.84 13.11
C SER A 92 0.47 -10.87 11.97
N LYS A 93 -0.82 -10.57 11.86
CA LYS A 93 -1.55 -9.99 10.71
C LYS A 93 -1.29 -8.48 10.57
N ILE A 94 -0.76 -8.03 9.43
CA ILE A 94 -0.73 -6.60 9.06
C ILE A 94 -2.15 -6.18 8.62
N ARG A 95 -2.73 -5.19 9.28
CA ARG A 95 -3.98 -4.53 8.87
C ARG A 95 -3.73 -3.02 8.89
N GLY A 96 -3.49 -2.44 7.71
CA GLY A 96 -3.42 -1.00 7.51
C GLY A 96 -4.22 -0.66 6.27
N VAL A 97 -5.27 0.14 6.43
CA VAL A 97 -6.00 0.79 5.34
C VAL A 97 -5.71 2.28 5.51
N SER A 98 -5.05 2.89 4.54
CA SER A 98 -4.86 4.34 4.46
C SER A 98 -5.10 4.79 3.02
N THR A 99 -5.86 5.87 2.89
CA THR A 99 -6.30 6.50 1.64
C THR A 99 -5.30 7.49 1.06
N VAL A 100 -4.07 7.56 1.55
CA VAL A 100 -3.01 8.35 0.90
C VAL A 100 -1.75 7.50 0.73
N HIS A 101 -1.13 7.66 -0.44
CA HIS A 101 0.08 7.02 -0.92
C HIS A 101 1.12 6.70 0.17
N TYR A 102 1.76 5.53 -0.01
CA TYR A 102 2.86 5.00 0.79
C TYR A 102 2.48 4.52 2.21
N SER A 103 2.34 3.20 2.38
CA SER A 103 2.35 2.62 3.72
C SER A 103 3.79 2.58 4.25
N THR A 104 4.06 3.30 5.33
CA THR A 104 5.34 3.25 6.03
C THR A 104 5.29 2.26 7.19
N ALA A 105 6.27 1.39 7.28
CA ALA A 105 6.48 0.47 8.39
C ALA A 105 7.72 0.90 9.19
N THR A 106 7.61 0.89 10.52
CA THR A 106 8.77 1.04 11.40
C THR A 106 9.42 -0.33 11.60
N LEU A 107 10.72 -0.40 11.39
CA LEU A 107 11.53 -1.60 11.50
C LEU A 107 12.71 -1.34 12.44
N LYS A 108 13.33 -2.40 12.96
CA LYS A 108 14.57 -2.26 13.74
C LYS A 108 15.52 -3.40 13.45
N ALA A 109 16.81 -3.13 13.34
CA ALA A 109 17.90 -4.11 13.41
C ALA A 109 18.36 -4.26 14.86
N VAL A 110 18.68 -5.48 15.28
CA VAL A 110 19.21 -5.73 16.64
C VAL A 110 20.49 -6.55 16.52
N VAL A 111 21.59 -6.01 17.05
CA VAL A 111 22.91 -6.66 17.04
C VAL A 111 23.17 -7.25 18.42
N LYS A 112 23.48 -8.55 18.45
CA LYS A 112 23.81 -9.28 19.69
C LYS A 112 25.13 -10.03 19.54
N SER A 113 25.88 -10.16 20.62
CA SER A 113 27.06 -11.03 20.69
C SER A 113 26.66 -12.50 20.55
N SER A 114 27.64 -13.39 20.40
CA SER A 114 27.44 -14.85 20.46
C SER A 114 26.79 -15.32 21.77
N SER A 115 27.00 -14.59 22.87
CA SER A 115 26.35 -14.84 24.17
C SER A 115 24.92 -14.29 24.27
N GLY A 116 24.39 -13.64 23.23
CA GLY A 116 23.06 -13.04 23.21
C GLY A 116 22.97 -11.65 23.87
N THR A 117 24.10 -11.06 24.26
CA THR A 117 24.16 -9.70 24.85
C THR A 117 24.02 -8.65 23.77
N ALA A 118 23.24 -7.59 24.01
CA ALA A 118 23.13 -6.47 23.09
C ALA A 118 24.49 -5.78 22.85
N VAL A 119 24.78 -5.42 21.60
CA VAL A 119 26.02 -4.73 21.21
C VAL A 119 25.68 -3.30 20.80
N ALA A 120 25.98 -2.34 21.68
CA ALA A 120 25.82 -0.92 21.42
C ALA A 120 26.95 -0.38 20.53
N GLY A 121 26.65 0.66 19.74
CA GLY A 121 27.65 1.34 18.91
C GLY A 121 28.06 0.59 17.63
N ALA A 122 27.48 -0.58 17.36
CA ALA A 122 27.77 -1.36 16.15
C ALA A 122 27.32 -0.60 14.90
N GLN A 123 28.21 -0.51 13.91
CA GLN A 123 27.93 0.12 12.62
C GLN A 123 27.18 -0.86 11.72
N VAL A 124 25.94 -0.52 11.34
CA VAL A 124 25.07 -1.36 10.51
C VAL A 124 24.79 -0.72 9.16
N LEU A 125 24.64 -1.55 8.14
CA LEU A 125 24.13 -1.17 6.82
C LEU A 125 22.86 -1.97 6.56
N ILE A 126 21.76 -1.24 6.35
CA ILE A 126 20.49 -1.82 5.94
C ILE A 126 20.34 -1.59 4.44
N SER A 127 19.93 -2.62 3.71
CA SER A 127 19.61 -2.56 2.29
C SER A 127 18.29 -3.23 2.00
N ILE A 128 17.66 -2.85 0.90
CA ILE A 128 16.41 -3.44 0.45
C ILE A 128 16.50 -3.89 -1.00
N ASP A 129 15.91 -5.04 -1.27
CA ASP A 129 15.61 -5.50 -2.61
C ASP A 129 14.17 -6.00 -2.72
N VAL A 130 13.72 -6.22 -3.95
CA VAL A 130 12.43 -6.82 -4.23
C VAL A 130 12.62 -8.26 -4.68
N THR A 131 11.84 -9.18 -4.11
CA THR A 131 11.89 -10.59 -4.49
C THR A 131 11.46 -10.74 -5.95
N PRO A 132 12.28 -11.37 -6.82
CA PRO A 132 11.92 -11.62 -8.21
C PRO A 132 10.60 -12.39 -8.30
N LEU A 133 9.79 -12.09 -9.33
CA LEU A 133 8.52 -12.76 -9.61
C LEU A 133 7.48 -12.72 -8.45
N SER A 134 7.65 -11.82 -7.48
CA SER A 134 6.69 -11.64 -6.39
C SER A 134 5.56 -10.68 -6.75
N GLY A 135 4.50 -10.62 -5.94
CA GLY A 135 3.38 -9.69 -6.17
C GLY A 135 2.46 -10.07 -7.32
N TYR A 136 2.55 -11.32 -7.80
CA TYR A 136 1.82 -11.81 -8.99
C TYR A 136 2.20 -11.12 -10.30
N HIS A 137 3.40 -10.54 -10.35
CA HIS A 137 4.07 -10.22 -11.60
C HIS A 137 4.96 -11.41 -11.99
N ASN A 138 4.62 -12.13 -13.06
CA ASN A 138 5.42 -13.25 -13.57
C ASN A 138 6.59 -12.79 -14.45
N HIS A 139 7.14 -11.63 -14.12
CA HIS A 139 8.30 -11.04 -14.77
C HIS A 139 9.16 -10.32 -13.74
N ALA A 140 10.44 -10.19 -14.03
CA ALA A 140 11.42 -9.55 -13.16
C ALA A 140 12.25 -8.56 -13.98
N SER A 141 12.62 -7.44 -13.34
CA SER A 141 13.52 -6.43 -13.92
C SER A 141 14.35 -5.80 -12.82
N ALA A 142 15.56 -5.36 -13.16
CA ALA A 142 16.39 -4.54 -12.29
C ALA A 142 15.75 -3.16 -11.99
N THR A 143 14.84 -2.70 -12.85
CA THR A 143 14.12 -1.43 -12.70
C THR A 143 12.89 -1.52 -11.80
N ARG A 144 12.56 -2.71 -11.27
CA ARG A 144 11.41 -2.89 -10.38
C ARG A 144 11.56 -2.02 -9.12
N PRO A 145 10.56 -1.20 -8.78
CA PRO A 145 10.63 -0.34 -7.59
C PRO A 145 10.77 -1.15 -6.29
N LYS A 146 11.77 -0.78 -5.49
CA LYS A 146 12.20 -1.52 -4.29
C LYS A 146 11.64 -0.96 -2.98
N GLY A 147 11.00 0.20 -3.03
CA GLY A 147 10.64 0.99 -1.85
C GLY A 147 11.75 1.95 -1.42
N ILE A 148 11.53 2.61 -0.28
CA ILE A 148 12.44 3.61 0.27
C ILE A 148 12.77 3.25 1.72
N LEU A 149 14.05 3.28 2.07
CA LEU A 149 14.53 3.19 3.45
C LEU A 149 14.84 4.59 3.99
N SER A 150 14.50 4.85 5.25
CA SER A 150 14.78 6.13 5.91
C SER A 150 15.12 5.94 7.38
N THR A 151 15.93 6.84 7.94
CA THR A 151 16.12 6.99 9.39
C THR A 151 15.12 7.98 10.00
N ASP A 152 14.47 8.79 9.16
CA ASP A 152 13.48 9.78 9.55
C ASP A 152 12.07 9.25 9.31
N THR A 153 11.14 9.61 10.20
CA THR A 153 9.72 9.25 10.12
C THR A 153 9.04 9.78 8.86
N ILE A 154 9.55 10.88 8.31
CA ILE A 154 9.05 11.49 7.07
C ILE A 154 9.95 11.00 5.93
N PRO A 155 9.42 10.24 4.96
CA PRO A 155 10.19 9.84 3.81
C PRO A 155 10.60 11.08 3.01
N ILE A 156 11.90 11.36 2.98
CA ILE A 156 12.45 12.30 2.00
C ILE A 156 12.36 11.67 0.61
N SER A 157 12.03 12.46 -0.40
CA SER A 157 11.61 12.05 -1.76
C SER A 157 12.67 11.31 -2.60
N PHE A 158 13.79 10.89 -2.01
CA PHE A 158 14.85 10.18 -2.71
C PHE A 158 14.80 8.69 -2.37
N GLN A 159 14.79 7.86 -3.41
CA GLN A 159 14.82 6.41 -3.26
C GLN A 159 16.17 5.97 -2.68
N LYS A 160 16.24 5.87 -1.35
CA LYS A 160 17.35 5.24 -0.65
C LYS A 160 17.07 3.76 -0.54
N ILE A 161 17.85 2.96 -1.28
CA ILE A 161 17.80 1.49 -1.20
C ILE A 161 18.79 0.93 -0.16
N GLN A 162 19.61 1.81 0.42
CA GLN A 162 20.56 1.50 1.48
C GLN A 162 20.64 2.66 2.48
N ILE A 163 20.73 2.35 3.77
CA ILE A 163 20.96 3.33 4.84
C ILE A 163 21.98 2.78 5.86
N PRO A 164 23.02 3.58 6.22
CA PRO A 164 23.89 3.26 7.34
C PRO A 164 23.22 3.62 8.66
N GLY A 165 23.70 3.05 9.76
CA GLY A 165 23.21 3.27 11.11
C GLY A 165 24.18 2.84 12.19
N THR A 166 23.90 3.28 13.42
CA THR A 166 24.62 2.86 14.63
C THR A 166 23.61 2.32 15.64
N THR A 167 23.89 1.19 16.27
CA THR A 167 23.02 0.64 17.31
C THR A 167 23.08 1.46 18.61
N ASP A 168 21.93 1.57 19.29
CA ASP A 168 21.80 2.24 20.58
C ASP A 168 22.30 1.36 21.75
N ALA A 169 22.10 1.82 22.99
CA ALA A 169 22.50 1.08 24.20
C ALA A 169 21.83 -0.31 24.34
N ASN A 170 20.70 -0.54 23.68
CA ASN A 170 20.01 -1.82 23.63
C ASN A 170 20.43 -2.68 22.43
N GLY A 171 21.45 -2.25 21.68
CA GLY A 171 21.90 -2.90 20.46
C GLY A 171 20.90 -2.75 19.31
N GLU A 172 20.00 -1.77 19.36
CA GLU A 172 18.95 -1.56 18.37
C GLU A 172 19.29 -0.41 17.40
N PHE A 173 19.01 -0.59 16.11
CA PHE A 173 18.99 0.48 15.11
C PHE A 173 17.61 0.54 14.47
N LYS A 174 16.85 1.61 14.73
CA LYS A 174 15.49 1.83 14.21
C LYS A 174 15.53 2.53 12.85
N PHE A 175 14.66 2.10 11.94
CA PHE A 175 14.53 2.68 10.60
C PHE A 175 13.12 2.49 10.05
N TYR A 176 12.83 3.10 8.91
CA TYR A 176 11.53 3.09 8.26
C TYR A 176 11.64 2.49 6.85
N PHE A 177 10.66 1.68 6.48
CA PHE A 177 10.44 1.21 5.12
C PHE A 177 9.15 1.83 4.58
N THR A 178 9.23 2.43 3.40
CA THR A 178 8.09 3.03 2.70
C THR A 178 7.81 2.23 1.44
N ALA A 179 6.63 1.61 1.38
CA ALA A 179 6.21 0.77 0.26
C ALA A 179 5.91 1.58 -1.01
N THR A 180 6.22 1.04 -2.18
CA THR A 180 5.85 1.67 -3.47
C THR A 180 4.38 1.40 -3.83
N ASP A 181 3.91 1.95 -4.95
CA ASP A 181 2.60 1.60 -5.49
C ASP A 181 2.51 0.15 -5.97
N PHE A 182 3.64 -0.54 -6.18
CA PHE A 182 3.70 -1.94 -6.56
C PHE A 182 3.63 -2.84 -5.34
N ALA A 183 2.74 -3.83 -5.38
CA ALA A 183 2.70 -4.90 -4.40
C ALA A 183 3.83 -5.90 -4.70
N ALA A 184 4.53 -6.32 -3.67
CA ALA A 184 5.66 -7.23 -3.79
C ALA A 184 6.06 -7.77 -2.42
N GLU A 185 6.93 -8.76 -2.46
CA GLU A 185 7.74 -9.13 -1.31
C GLU A 185 9.07 -8.39 -1.41
N HIS A 186 9.47 -7.72 -0.33
CA HIS A 186 10.70 -6.95 -0.23
C HIS A 186 11.65 -7.61 0.77
N LYS A 187 12.86 -7.92 0.33
CA LYS A 187 13.90 -8.49 1.18
C LYS A 187 14.74 -7.38 1.79
N ILE A 188 14.79 -7.32 3.12
CA ILE A 188 15.63 -6.42 3.91
C ILE A 188 16.92 -7.14 4.27
N THR A 189 18.07 -6.67 3.81
CA THR A 189 19.36 -7.24 4.21
C THR A 189 20.04 -6.32 5.22
N ALA A 190 20.49 -6.86 6.34
CA ALA A 190 21.21 -6.13 7.37
C ALA A 190 22.60 -6.75 7.57
N SER A 191 23.64 -5.93 7.55
CA SER A 191 25.03 -6.32 7.81
C SER A 191 25.69 -5.34 8.76
N CYS A 192 26.71 -5.79 9.50
CA CYS A 192 27.60 -4.88 10.20
C CYS A 192 28.76 -4.49 9.27
N THR A 193 29.22 -3.23 9.36
CA THR A 193 30.32 -2.71 8.53
C THR A 193 31.64 -2.63 9.28
N ASP A 194 31.59 -2.66 10.61
CA ASP A 194 32.74 -2.63 11.53
C ASP A 194 33.13 -4.01 12.07
N GLN A 195 32.26 -5.02 11.91
CA GLN A 195 32.47 -6.38 12.39
C GLN A 195 31.69 -7.40 11.56
N THR A 196 31.93 -8.70 11.79
CA THR A 196 31.17 -9.77 11.15
C THR A 196 29.84 -10.01 11.89
N CYS A 197 28.73 -9.78 11.21
CA CYS A 197 27.39 -10.09 11.68
C CYS A 197 26.68 -11.02 10.70
N ASN A 198 26.07 -12.09 11.21
CA ASN A 198 25.23 -12.96 10.39
C ASN A 198 23.76 -12.56 10.54
N GLN A 199 23.07 -12.36 9.42
CA GLN A 199 21.65 -12.04 9.46
C GLN A 199 20.81 -13.26 9.90
N GLN A 200 19.91 -13.12 10.88
CA GLN A 200 18.90 -14.13 11.23
C GLN A 200 17.50 -13.52 11.37
N GLY A 201 16.48 -14.39 11.29
CA GLY A 201 15.07 -14.01 11.37
C GLY A 201 14.41 -13.69 10.01
N LYS A 202 13.15 -13.26 10.05
CA LYS A 202 12.26 -13.07 8.87
C LYS A 202 12.58 -11.82 8.04
N ASN A 203 13.65 -11.77 7.28
CA ASN A 203 14.06 -10.59 6.52
C ASN A 203 13.14 -10.08 5.37
N THR A 204 11.83 -10.34 5.37
CA THR A 204 10.91 -10.00 4.29
C THR A 204 9.75 -9.12 4.77
N VAL A 205 9.47 -8.04 4.04
CA VAL A 205 8.28 -7.20 4.18
C VAL A 205 7.34 -7.48 3.00
N VAL A 206 6.07 -7.79 3.28
CA VAL A 206 5.07 -8.04 2.24
C VAL A 206 4.19 -6.81 2.08
N VAL A 207 4.23 -6.20 0.89
CA VAL A 207 3.36 -5.09 0.49
C VAL A 207 2.19 -5.65 -0.28
N ARG A 208 0.98 -5.45 0.24
CA ARG A 208 -0.26 -5.89 -0.42
C ARG A 208 -1.48 -5.08 0.01
N VAL A 209 -2.53 -5.10 -0.80
CA VAL A 209 -3.88 -4.66 -0.41
C VAL A 209 -4.57 -5.81 0.34
N PRO A 210 -4.95 -5.64 1.61
CA PRO A 210 -5.58 -6.70 2.38
C PRO A 210 -7.03 -6.95 1.93
N GLY A 211 -7.45 -8.22 1.99
CA GLY A 211 -8.86 -8.59 1.80
C GLY A 211 -9.30 -8.67 0.34
N LEU A 212 -8.37 -8.68 -0.62
CA LEU A 212 -8.68 -9.03 -1.99
C LEU A 212 -9.02 -10.51 -2.12
N VAL A 213 -10.06 -10.80 -2.88
CA VAL A 213 -10.54 -12.14 -3.20
C VAL A 213 -10.65 -12.30 -4.72
N PRO A 214 -10.33 -13.48 -5.27
CA PRO A 214 -10.47 -13.72 -6.69
C PRO A 214 -11.95 -13.74 -7.09
N LEU A 215 -12.26 -13.22 -8.27
CA LEU A 215 -13.53 -13.42 -8.94
C LEU A 215 -13.54 -14.80 -9.57
N ALA A 216 -14.36 -15.70 -9.03
CA ALA A 216 -14.57 -17.00 -9.61
C ALA A 216 -15.24 -16.88 -10.99
N GLU A 217 -14.93 -17.82 -11.89
CA GLU A 217 -15.62 -17.91 -13.17
C GLU A 217 -17.13 -18.11 -12.96
N ASN A 218 -17.94 -17.40 -13.74
CA ASN A 218 -19.38 -17.55 -13.74
C ASN A 218 -19.93 -17.40 -15.17
N MET A 219 -19.91 -18.50 -15.90
CA MET A 219 -20.32 -18.58 -17.31
C MET A 219 -21.81 -18.27 -17.55
N HIS A 220 -22.58 -17.96 -16.50
CA HIS A 220 -23.96 -17.48 -16.61
C HIS A 220 -24.11 -15.97 -16.50
N LEU A 221 -23.11 -15.24 -15.98
CA LEU A 221 -23.20 -13.80 -15.76
C LEU A 221 -22.10 -13.02 -16.49
N TYR A 222 -20.88 -13.56 -16.52
CA TYR A 222 -19.73 -12.89 -17.11
C TYR A 222 -18.67 -13.86 -17.62
N ILE A 223 -17.80 -13.36 -18.48
CA ILE A 223 -16.63 -14.07 -18.98
C ILE A 223 -15.39 -13.27 -18.60
N LEU A 224 -14.40 -13.93 -17.98
CA LEU A 224 -13.12 -13.33 -17.62
C LEU A 224 -12.19 -13.20 -18.85
N ARG A 225 -11.49 -12.07 -18.94
CA ARG A 225 -10.57 -11.66 -20.02
C ARG A 225 -9.33 -10.98 -19.44
N GLY A 226 -8.29 -10.79 -20.26
CA GLY A 226 -7.12 -9.98 -19.90
C GLY A 226 -5.96 -10.74 -19.24
N ALA A 227 -6.20 -11.94 -18.72
CA ALA A 227 -5.13 -12.79 -18.19
C ALA A 227 -4.06 -13.06 -19.27
N SER A 228 -2.79 -12.92 -18.88
CA SER A 228 -1.63 -13.10 -19.78
C SER A 228 -0.55 -13.95 -19.13
N SER A 229 0.52 -14.28 -19.86
CA SER A 229 1.66 -15.02 -19.29
C SER A 229 2.37 -14.24 -18.18
N THR A 230 2.38 -12.91 -18.27
CA THR A 230 3.03 -12.03 -17.29
C THR A 230 2.12 -11.70 -16.10
N HIS A 231 0.80 -11.81 -16.27
CA HIS A 231 -0.20 -11.57 -15.23
C HIS A 231 -1.36 -12.57 -15.35
N GLN A 232 -1.16 -13.78 -14.81
CA GLN A 232 -2.13 -14.88 -14.97
C GLN A 232 -3.39 -14.71 -14.11
N SER A 233 -3.32 -13.90 -13.06
CA SER A 233 -4.46 -13.58 -12.20
C SER A 233 -4.57 -12.07 -12.08
N ASN A 234 -5.61 -11.51 -12.70
CA ASN A 234 -5.89 -10.08 -12.76
C ASN A 234 -7.33 -9.74 -12.34
N HIS A 235 -8.09 -10.69 -11.78
CA HIS A 235 -9.50 -10.48 -11.38
C HIS A 235 -9.70 -10.55 -9.86
N ASN A 236 -8.99 -9.73 -9.09
CA ASN A 236 -9.11 -9.73 -7.63
C ASN A 236 -9.76 -8.43 -7.14
N PHE A 237 -10.70 -8.57 -6.21
CA PHE A 237 -11.54 -7.46 -5.74
C PHE A 237 -11.71 -7.50 -4.24
N THR A 238 -12.05 -6.36 -3.64
CA THR A 238 -12.65 -6.37 -2.30
C THR A 238 -14.01 -7.07 -2.37
N SER A 239 -14.48 -7.65 -1.26
CA SER A 239 -15.78 -8.34 -1.24
C SER A 239 -16.94 -7.42 -1.63
N ALA A 240 -16.90 -6.14 -1.23
CA ALA A 240 -17.94 -5.17 -1.60
C ALA A 240 -17.93 -4.88 -3.12
N ALA A 241 -16.74 -4.63 -3.71
CA ALA A 241 -16.62 -4.43 -5.15
C ALA A 241 -17.05 -5.67 -5.95
N GLN A 242 -16.68 -6.87 -5.48
CA GLN A 242 -17.11 -8.13 -6.10
C GLN A 242 -18.63 -8.26 -6.11
N ASN A 243 -19.31 -7.94 -5.02
CA ASN A 243 -20.77 -7.95 -4.96
C ASN A 243 -21.39 -6.96 -5.96
N SER A 244 -20.90 -5.72 -6.01
CA SER A 244 -21.36 -4.72 -6.99
C SER A 244 -21.19 -5.20 -8.43
N LEU A 245 -20.06 -5.86 -8.75
CA LEU A 245 -19.81 -6.40 -10.09
C LEU A 245 -20.76 -7.54 -10.45
N VAL A 246 -21.04 -8.45 -9.51
CA VAL A 246 -22.00 -9.55 -9.72
C VAL A 246 -23.42 -9.01 -9.93
N GLU A 247 -23.81 -7.98 -9.19
CA GLU A 247 -25.10 -7.31 -9.36
C GLU A 247 -25.19 -6.60 -10.73
N LEU A 248 -24.14 -5.86 -11.12
CA LEU A 248 -24.04 -5.26 -12.45
C LEU A 248 -24.15 -6.31 -13.56
N ALA A 249 -23.41 -7.42 -13.45
CA ALA A 249 -23.45 -8.48 -14.46
C ALA A 249 -24.83 -9.13 -14.56
N THR A 250 -25.53 -9.29 -13.43
CA THR A 250 -26.92 -9.79 -13.40
C THR A 250 -27.86 -8.84 -14.13
N ARG A 251 -27.86 -7.56 -13.75
CA ARG A 251 -28.72 -6.53 -14.37
C ARG A 251 -28.42 -6.33 -15.84
N PHE A 252 -27.14 -6.29 -16.21
CA PHE A 252 -26.70 -6.20 -17.59
C PHE A 252 -27.26 -7.36 -18.42
N ARG A 253 -27.15 -8.60 -17.92
CA ARG A 253 -27.67 -9.77 -18.61
C ARG A 253 -29.18 -9.70 -18.83
N ASP A 254 -29.92 -9.32 -17.79
CA ASP A 254 -31.39 -9.25 -17.83
C ASP A 254 -31.86 -8.16 -18.81
N GLU A 255 -31.19 -7.01 -18.85
CA GLU A 255 -31.54 -5.89 -19.72
C GLU A 255 -31.04 -6.07 -21.17
N ASN A 256 -30.08 -6.97 -21.41
CA ASN A 256 -29.44 -7.20 -22.71
C ASN A 256 -29.67 -8.62 -23.25
N GLY A 257 -30.84 -9.21 -22.95
CA GLY A 257 -31.31 -10.43 -23.60
C GLY A 257 -30.42 -11.66 -23.38
N GLY A 258 -29.79 -11.77 -22.22
CA GLY A 258 -28.89 -12.88 -21.91
C GLY A 258 -27.42 -12.62 -22.22
N THR A 259 -27.06 -11.44 -22.72
CA THR A 259 -25.67 -11.09 -23.03
C THR A 259 -24.82 -11.07 -21.76
N LEU A 260 -23.66 -11.73 -21.79
CA LEU A 260 -22.73 -11.80 -20.66
C LEU A 260 -21.79 -10.59 -20.61
N LEU A 261 -21.43 -10.16 -19.41
CA LEU A 261 -20.44 -9.11 -19.22
C LEU A 261 -19.02 -9.65 -19.53
N LEU A 262 -18.21 -8.90 -20.25
CA LEU A 262 -16.82 -9.24 -20.60
C LEU A 262 -15.90 -8.50 -19.62
N VAL A 263 -15.58 -9.18 -18.52
CA VAL A 263 -14.77 -8.63 -17.42
C VAL A 263 -13.30 -8.78 -17.74
N ASN A 264 -12.60 -7.67 -17.95
CA ASN A 264 -11.18 -7.63 -18.27
C ASN A 264 -10.36 -7.33 -17.01
N ASP A 265 -9.50 -6.32 -17.01
CA ASP A 265 -8.53 -6.12 -15.93
C ASP A 265 -9.21 -5.65 -14.63
N GLY A 266 -8.89 -6.33 -13.54
CA GLY A 266 -9.16 -5.94 -12.15
C GLY A 266 -7.83 -5.82 -11.40
N SER A 267 -7.80 -6.17 -10.11
CA SER A 267 -6.54 -6.17 -9.35
C SER A 267 -5.77 -7.48 -9.47
N LEU A 268 -4.44 -7.39 -9.30
CA LEU A 268 -3.62 -8.56 -8.97
C LEU A 268 -3.98 -9.09 -7.57
N PRO A 269 -3.69 -10.35 -7.22
CA PRO A 269 -4.08 -10.90 -5.92
C PRO A 269 -3.44 -10.21 -4.71
N MET A 270 -2.27 -9.59 -4.86
CA MET A 270 -1.69 -8.71 -3.83
C MET A 270 -2.08 -7.25 -3.99
N GLY A 271 -2.88 -6.91 -4.99
CA GLY A 271 -3.15 -5.53 -5.40
C GLY A 271 -1.89 -4.91 -6.01
N GLY A 272 -1.69 -3.63 -5.75
CA GLY A 272 -0.54 -2.93 -6.31
C GLY A 272 -0.74 -2.53 -7.77
N LEU A 273 0.20 -1.74 -8.30
CA LEU A 273 0.10 -1.25 -9.66
C LEU A 273 0.19 -2.37 -10.70
N TYR A 274 -0.74 -2.37 -11.66
CA TYR A 274 -0.75 -3.28 -12.79
C TYR A 274 0.11 -2.74 -13.94
N ASP A 275 1.24 -3.39 -14.20
CA ASP A 275 2.19 -3.02 -15.25
C ASP A 275 2.01 -3.91 -16.49
N PHE A 276 0.99 -3.62 -17.29
CA PHE A 276 0.68 -4.43 -18.48
C PHE A 276 1.79 -4.39 -19.55
N THR A 277 2.64 -3.36 -19.52
CA THR A 277 3.75 -3.16 -20.46
C THR A 277 5.06 -3.82 -20.04
N ASN A 278 5.11 -4.40 -18.84
CA ASN A 278 6.30 -5.02 -18.24
C ASN A 278 7.52 -4.06 -18.15
N ASN A 279 7.29 -2.76 -17.94
CA ASN A 279 8.32 -1.73 -17.85
C ASN A 279 8.32 -0.99 -16.50
N TRP A 280 7.49 -1.43 -15.56
CA TRP A 280 7.23 -0.82 -14.26
C TRP A 280 6.79 0.65 -14.34
N ALA A 281 6.18 1.03 -15.47
CA ALA A 281 5.54 2.33 -15.66
C ALA A 281 4.08 2.31 -15.17
N ASN A 282 3.43 3.47 -15.27
CA ASN A 282 2.23 3.77 -14.50
C ASN A 282 0.94 3.99 -15.32
N PRO A 283 0.52 3.04 -16.18
CA PRO A 283 -0.68 3.22 -16.98
C PRO A 283 -1.99 2.88 -16.23
N HIS A 284 -2.00 1.90 -15.32
CA HIS A 284 -3.23 1.36 -14.71
C HIS A 284 -3.30 1.58 -13.18
N LYS A 285 -3.13 2.83 -12.72
CA LYS A 285 -3.16 3.22 -11.28
C LYS A 285 -4.38 2.73 -10.53
N ALA A 286 -5.54 2.82 -11.17
CA ALA A 286 -6.82 2.70 -10.51
C ALA A 286 -7.14 1.24 -10.10
N HIS A 287 -6.61 0.25 -10.82
CA HIS A 287 -6.80 -1.18 -10.52
C HIS A 287 -6.11 -1.65 -9.24
N ARG A 288 -5.26 -0.82 -8.63
CA ARG A 288 -4.41 -1.17 -7.48
C ARG A 288 -5.14 -1.79 -6.31
N ARG A 289 -6.38 -1.38 -6.08
CA ARG A 289 -7.11 -1.62 -4.82
C ARG A 289 -8.21 -2.66 -4.91
N GLY A 290 -8.44 -3.26 -6.07
CA GLY A 290 -9.55 -4.20 -6.27
C GLY A 290 -10.92 -3.57 -6.06
N VAL A 291 -11.06 -2.31 -6.45
CA VAL A 291 -12.34 -1.58 -6.47
C VAL A 291 -12.69 -1.08 -7.88
N VAL A 292 -11.88 -1.45 -8.85
CA VAL A 292 -11.92 -0.97 -10.23
C VAL A 292 -11.83 -2.15 -11.18
N VAL A 293 -12.60 -2.11 -12.27
CA VAL A 293 -12.61 -3.15 -13.30
C VAL A 293 -12.79 -2.57 -14.70
N ASP A 294 -12.17 -3.19 -15.69
CA ASP A 294 -12.40 -2.88 -17.10
C ASP A 294 -13.45 -3.81 -17.73
N ILE A 295 -14.34 -3.24 -18.55
CA ILE A 295 -15.42 -3.95 -19.26
C ILE A 295 -15.28 -3.78 -20.78
N ASN A 296 -15.19 -4.90 -21.50
CA ASN A 296 -14.86 -4.96 -22.93
C ASN A 296 -16.05 -5.29 -23.84
N ASN A 297 -17.30 -5.10 -23.37
CA ASN A 297 -18.50 -5.37 -24.17
C ASN A 297 -18.71 -4.40 -25.35
N PHE A 298 -18.03 -3.26 -25.38
CA PHE A 298 -18.39 -2.12 -26.22
C PHE A 298 -17.23 -1.64 -27.07
N THR A 299 -17.49 -1.36 -28.35
CA THR A 299 -16.54 -0.72 -29.27
C THR A 299 -16.70 0.80 -29.34
N THR A 300 -17.82 1.32 -28.82
CA THR A 300 -18.15 2.75 -28.72
C THR A 300 -18.86 3.02 -27.40
N ARG A 301 -18.85 4.28 -26.97
CA ARG A 301 -19.52 4.72 -25.74
C ARG A 301 -21.03 4.39 -25.78
N ASN A 302 -21.53 3.76 -24.73
CA ASN A 302 -22.92 3.33 -24.57
C ASN A 302 -23.58 4.01 -23.35
N THR A 303 -24.45 4.98 -23.61
CA THR A 303 -25.14 5.74 -22.56
C THR A 303 -26.08 4.88 -21.71
N ALA A 304 -26.71 3.85 -22.29
CA ALA A 304 -27.61 2.97 -21.54
C ALA A 304 -26.83 2.17 -20.49
N PHE A 305 -25.67 1.65 -20.85
CA PHE A 305 -24.77 0.97 -19.90
C PHE A 305 -24.26 1.92 -18.80
N GLU A 306 -23.92 3.17 -19.15
CA GLU A 306 -23.52 4.16 -18.15
C GLU A 306 -24.63 4.47 -17.14
N ASN A 307 -25.88 4.56 -17.60
CA ASN A 307 -27.03 4.79 -16.73
C ASN A 307 -27.26 3.58 -15.82
N LEU A 308 -27.18 2.36 -16.36
CA LEU A 308 -27.24 1.14 -15.55
C LEU A 308 -26.16 1.13 -14.45
N CYS A 309 -24.92 1.51 -14.77
CA CYS A 309 -23.87 1.62 -13.76
C CYS A 309 -24.23 2.63 -12.66
N LYS A 310 -24.68 3.83 -13.05
CA LYS A 310 -25.04 4.90 -12.10
C LYS A 310 -26.21 4.52 -11.20
N ASP A 311 -27.19 3.81 -11.72
CA ASP A 311 -28.34 3.31 -10.94
C ASP A 311 -27.91 2.33 -9.83
N LEU A 312 -26.78 1.66 -10.02
CA LEU A 312 -26.14 0.78 -9.04
C LEU A 312 -25.08 1.50 -8.18
N GLY A 313 -24.92 2.82 -8.33
CA GLY A 313 -23.88 3.59 -7.63
C GLY A 313 -22.45 3.31 -8.13
N ILE A 314 -22.30 2.70 -9.30
CA ILE A 314 -21.01 2.45 -9.97
C ILE A 314 -20.67 3.65 -10.85
N PHE A 315 -19.43 4.10 -10.82
CA PHE A 315 -18.98 5.23 -11.64
C PHE A 315 -18.31 4.73 -12.91
N PRO A 316 -18.91 4.91 -14.10
CA PRO A 316 -18.29 4.53 -15.36
C PRO A 316 -17.43 5.66 -15.94
N SER A 317 -16.26 5.32 -16.46
CA SER A 317 -15.46 6.17 -17.35
C SER A 317 -15.20 5.42 -18.66
N TRP A 318 -15.45 6.09 -19.78
CA TRP A 318 -15.16 5.53 -21.10
C TRP A 318 -13.73 5.87 -21.52
N GLU A 319 -12.94 4.85 -21.86
CA GLU A 319 -11.64 5.00 -22.51
C GLU A 319 -11.75 4.55 -23.97
N GLY A 320 -11.62 5.52 -24.89
CA GLY A 320 -11.60 5.23 -26.33
C GLY A 320 -10.22 4.82 -26.83
N GLY A 321 -10.05 4.78 -28.16
CA GLY A 321 -8.75 4.52 -28.80
C GLY A 321 -8.65 3.13 -29.42
N SER A 322 -7.45 2.54 -29.40
CA SER A 322 -7.18 1.24 -30.04
C SER A 322 -7.78 0.04 -29.29
N HIS A 323 -8.07 0.20 -28.00
CA HIS A 323 -8.67 -0.82 -27.14
C HIS A 323 -9.81 -0.19 -26.34
N PRO A 324 -10.94 0.13 -26.99
CA PRO A 324 -12.04 0.82 -26.31
C PRO A 324 -12.65 -0.04 -25.21
N HIS A 325 -12.84 0.52 -24.02
CA HIS A 325 -13.43 -0.16 -22.88
C HIS A 325 -14.00 0.82 -21.86
N TYR A 326 -14.78 0.29 -20.92
CA TYR A 326 -15.23 1.03 -19.74
C TYR A 326 -14.35 0.70 -18.55
N HIS A 327 -13.90 1.73 -17.86
CA HIS A 327 -13.26 1.64 -16.55
C HIS A 327 -14.29 1.98 -15.47
N LEU A 328 -14.59 1.02 -14.60
CA LEU A 328 -15.67 1.13 -13.62
C LEU A 328 -15.12 1.17 -12.19
N TRP A 329 -15.46 2.20 -11.42
CA TRP A 329 -15.26 2.20 -9.96
C TRP A 329 -16.49 1.59 -9.29
N LEU A 330 -16.31 0.37 -8.78
CA LEU A 330 -17.38 -0.51 -8.30
C LEU A 330 -17.93 -0.09 -6.93
N ILE A 331 -17.13 0.64 -6.13
CA ILE A 331 -17.54 1.13 -4.81
C ILE A 331 -16.93 2.49 -4.51
N GLY A 332 -17.68 3.57 -4.77
CA GLY A 332 -17.20 4.92 -4.56
C GLY A 332 -16.05 5.30 -5.51
N GLN A 333 -16.01 6.55 -5.92
CA GLN A 333 -14.77 7.11 -6.44
C GLN A 333 -13.99 7.54 -5.21
N ASP A 334 -12.84 6.92 -4.94
CA ASP A 334 -11.90 7.51 -4.01
C ASP A 334 -11.54 8.90 -4.56
N ALA A 335 -12.12 9.94 -3.96
CA ALA A 335 -11.71 11.33 -4.13
C ALA A 335 -10.34 11.56 -3.50
#